data_AF-A0A7C4D0T9-F1
#
_entry.id   AF-A0A7C4D0T9-F1
#
_cell.length_a   1.000
_cell.length_b   1.000
_cell.length_c   1.000
_cell.angle_alpha   90.00
_cell.angle_beta   90.00
_cell.angle_gamma   90.00
#
_symmetry.space_group_name_H-M   'P 1'
#
loop_
_entity.id
_entity.type
_entity.pdbx_description
1 polymer ?
#
loop_
_entity_poly.entity_id
_entity_poly.type
_entity_poly.pdbx_seq_one_letter_code
_entity_poly.pdbx_strand_id
1 'polypeptide(L)'
;MGIKWIDIIEKIYREIEDIMINCPLCSSSSRCVEELTQSLPMGIRILGECCACVFETVLDSMPTIDRLYTHLDTGDSIAIYALDDIIIEVSQTSVMLVPITLLTSYLDLIDESGYRDTEIIKNWLKNRVER
;
A
#
# COMPACT_ATOMS: atom_id res chain seq x y z
N MET A 1 7.59 -16.51 -8.82
CA MET A 1 7.16 -15.30 -9.52
C MET A 1 6.24 -14.60 -8.55
N GLY A 2 6.67 -13.49 -7.96
CA GLY A 2 5.89 -12.80 -6.94
C GLY A 2 4.87 -11.87 -7.57
N ILE A 3 4.07 -11.25 -6.71
CA ILE A 3 2.98 -10.34 -7.08
C ILE A 3 3.59 -8.97 -7.37
N LYS A 4 3.14 -8.34 -8.45
CA LYS A 4 3.58 -7.02 -8.93
C LYS A 4 2.45 -6.01 -8.87
N TRP A 5 2.81 -4.74 -9.01
CA TRP A 5 1.88 -3.62 -9.11
C TRP A 5 0.75 -3.88 -10.11
N ILE A 6 1.09 -4.42 -11.29
CA ILE A 6 0.09 -4.67 -12.34
C ILE A 6 -0.97 -5.68 -11.89
N ASP A 7 -0.62 -6.67 -11.08
CA ASP A 7 -1.56 -7.67 -10.57
C ASP A 7 -2.58 -7.04 -9.62
N ILE A 8 -2.14 -6.07 -8.80
CA ILE A 8 -3.02 -5.31 -7.90
C ILE A 8 -3.97 -4.44 -8.72
N ILE A 9 -3.43 -3.72 -9.70
CA ILE A 9 -4.21 -2.81 -10.53
C ILE A 9 -5.25 -3.58 -11.35
N GLU A 10 -4.87 -4.67 -12.00
CA GLU A 10 -5.80 -5.51 -12.76
C GLU A 10 -6.93 -6.04 -11.87
N LYS A 11 -6.62 -6.43 -10.63
CA LYS A 11 -7.63 -6.86 -9.66
C LYS A 11 -8.56 -5.73 -9.24
N ILE A 12 -8.02 -4.54 -8.95
CA ILE A 12 -8.83 -3.33 -8.68
C ILE A 12 -9.78 -3.07 -9.84
N TYR A 13 -9.29 -2.98 -11.08
CA TYR A 13 -10.13 -2.68 -12.25
C TYR A 13 -11.17 -3.77 -12.52
N ARG A 14 -10.83 -5.04 -12.30
CA ARG A 14 -11.75 -6.17 -12.52
C ARG A 14 -12.86 -6.23 -11.49
N GLU A 15 -12.57 -5.88 -10.25
CA GLU A 15 -13.46 -6.11 -9.10
C GLU A 15 -13.97 -4.79 -8.49
N ILE A 16 -13.81 -3.66 -9.19
CA ILE A 16 -14.11 -2.32 -8.63
C ILE A 16 -15.55 -2.20 -8.12
N GLU A 17 -16.52 -2.78 -8.81
CA GLU A 17 -17.93 -2.72 -8.40
C GLU A 17 -18.14 -3.41 -7.05
N ASP A 18 -17.57 -4.60 -6.86
CA ASP A 18 -17.66 -5.37 -5.61
C ASP A 18 -16.85 -4.72 -4.48
N ILE A 19 -15.67 -4.18 -4.78
CA ILE A 19 -14.83 -3.46 -3.81
C ILE A 19 -15.58 -2.23 -3.29
N MET A 20 -16.24 -1.49 -4.18
CA MET A 20 -16.96 -0.26 -3.85
C MET A 20 -18.18 -0.50 -2.94
N ILE A 21 -18.86 -1.66 -3.06
CA ILE A 21 -19.92 -2.05 -2.12
C ILE A 21 -19.40 -2.12 -0.69
N ASN A 22 -18.15 -2.54 -0.52
CA ASN A 22 -17.49 -2.69 0.77
C ASN A 22 -16.75 -1.41 1.22
N CYS A 23 -16.77 -0.36 0.39
CA CYS A 23 -16.00 0.86 0.62
C CYS A 23 -16.90 2.12 0.74
N PRO A 24 -17.48 2.38 1.92
CA PRO A 24 -18.43 3.50 2.11
C PRO A 24 -17.77 4.89 2.00
N LEU A 25 -16.44 4.96 2.04
CA LEU A 25 -15.68 6.21 1.97
C LEU A 25 -15.56 6.77 0.53
N CYS A 26 -15.81 5.95 -0.48
CA CYS A 26 -15.77 6.40 -1.86
C CYS A 26 -17.14 6.97 -2.28
N SER A 27 -17.23 8.30 -2.41
CA SER A 27 -18.45 8.99 -2.86
C SER A 27 -18.79 8.81 -4.35
N SER A 28 -17.85 8.27 -5.13
CA SER A 28 -18.01 7.92 -6.55
C SER A 28 -17.14 6.70 -6.87
N SER A 29 -17.63 5.83 -7.76
CA SER A 29 -16.92 4.63 -8.26
C SER A 29 -15.61 4.94 -8.99
N SER A 30 -15.37 6.21 -9.33
CA SER A 30 -14.27 6.59 -10.19
C SER A 30 -13.11 7.29 -9.47
N ARG A 31 -13.28 7.81 -8.24
CA ARG A 31 -12.28 8.73 -7.66
C ARG A 31 -10.92 8.08 -7.43
N CYS A 32 -10.87 6.89 -6.82
CA CYS A 32 -9.58 6.20 -6.66
C CYS A 32 -9.02 5.73 -8.01
N VAL A 33 -9.88 5.17 -8.87
CA VAL A 33 -9.47 4.63 -10.17
C VAL A 33 -8.96 5.71 -11.13
N GLU A 34 -9.48 6.93 -11.04
CA GLU A 34 -9.02 8.10 -11.80
C GLU A 34 -7.63 8.56 -11.35
N GLU A 35 -7.31 8.39 -10.06
CA GLU A 35 -5.98 8.70 -9.50
C GLU A 35 -4.96 7.59 -9.77
N LEU A 36 -5.42 6.36 -10.08
CA LEU A 36 -4.57 5.21 -10.33
C LEU A 36 -4.05 5.16 -11.77
N THR A 37 -2.75 4.88 -11.89
CA THR A 37 -2.10 4.63 -13.18
C THR A 37 -1.77 3.15 -13.31
N GLN A 38 -2.00 2.57 -14.49
CA GLN A 38 -1.59 1.19 -14.78
C GLN A 38 -0.07 1.02 -14.74
N SER A 39 0.69 2.07 -15.02
CA SER A 39 2.14 2.07 -14.85
C SER A 39 2.53 2.09 -13.38
N LEU A 40 3.61 1.39 -13.04
CA LEU A 40 4.29 1.55 -11.75
C LEU A 40 4.62 3.04 -11.53
N PRO A 41 4.31 3.62 -10.36
CA PRO A 41 4.68 5.00 -10.05
C PRO A 41 6.19 5.21 -10.22
N MET A 42 6.60 6.36 -10.76
CA MET A 42 8.03 6.72 -10.84
C MET A 42 8.58 7.34 -9.55
N GLY A 43 7.69 7.67 -8.60
CA GLY A 43 7.99 8.33 -7.35
C GLY A 43 7.06 7.87 -6.24
N ILE A 44 7.35 8.25 -4.99
CA ILE A 44 6.43 8.03 -3.88
C ILE A 44 5.15 8.82 -4.12
N ARG A 45 4.01 8.16 -4.00
CA ARG A 45 2.67 8.75 -4.17
C ARG A 45 1.84 8.48 -2.93
N ILE A 46 1.03 9.45 -2.54
CA ILE A 46 0.05 9.31 -1.46
C ILE A 46 -1.32 9.53 -2.08
N LEU A 47 -2.21 8.55 -1.89
CA LEU A 47 -3.61 8.63 -2.30
C LEU A 47 -4.50 8.71 -1.05
N GLY A 48 -5.70 9.28 -1.22
CA GLY A 48 -6.60 9.55 -0.10
C GLY A 48 -7.35 8.33 0.43
N GLU A 49 -8.25 8.59 1.40
CA GLU A 49 -9.04 7.62 2.14
C GLU A 49 -9.83 6.62 1.27
N CYS A 50 -10.39 7.08 0.15
CA CYS A 50 -11.11 6.21 -0.78
C CYS A 50 -10.17 5.15 -1.39
N CYS A 51 -8.94 5.55 -1.74
CA CYS A 51 -7.96 4.57 -2.19
C CYS A 51 -7.48 3.67 -1.06
N ALA A 52 -7.28 4.19 0.15
CA ALA A 52 -6.88 3.36 1.28
C ALA A 52 -7.82 2.15 1.46
N CYS A 53 -9.12 2.42 1.44
CA CYS A 53 -10.17 1.41 1.58
C CYS A 53 -10.28 0.44 0.37
N VAL A 54 -10.10 0.93 -0.86
CA VAL A 54 -10.02 0.08 -2.07
C VAL A 54 -8.81 -0.87 -1.99
N PHE A 55 -7.64 -0.35 -1.63
CA PHE A 55 -6.42 -1.13 -1.50
C PHE A 55 -6.51 -2.14 -0.36
N GLU A 56 -7.03 -1.75 0.80
CA GLU A 56 -7.26 -2.66 1.93
C GLU A 56 -8.10 -3.87 1.49
N THR A 57 -9.25 -3.63 0.85
CA THR A 57 -10.14 -4.69 0.36
C THR A 57 -9.43 -5.65 -0.61
N VAL A 58 -8.66 -5.10 -1.56
CA VAL A 58 -7.95 -5.93 -2.55
C VAL A 58 -6.82 -6.71 -1.91
N LEU A 59 -6.00 -6.06 -1.10
CA LEU A 59 -4.82 -6.68 -0.50
C LEU A 59 -5.21 -7.75 0.53
N ASP A 60 -6.30 -7.55 1.29
CA ASP A 60 -6.82 -8.57 2.21
C ASP A 60 -7.35 -9.81 1.51
N SER A 61 -7.85 -9.67 0.28
CA SER A 61 -8.28 -10.80 -0.54
C SER A 61 -7.11 -11.58 -1.17
N MET A 62 -5.87 -11.13 -0.99
CA MET A 62 -4.66 -11.71 -1.56
C MET A 62 -3.74 -12.28 -0.45
N PRO A 63 -4.03 -13.48 0.09
CA PRO A 63 -3.34 -14.02 1.27
C PRO A 63 -1.86 -14.36 1.05
N THR A 64 -1.41 -14.37 -0.20
CA THR A 64 -0.02 -14.66 -0.59
C THR A 64 0.89 -13.43 -0.58
N ILE A 65 0.34 -12.23 -0.33
CA ILE A 65 1.15 -11.01 -0.21
C ILE A 65 1.72 -10.95 1.21
N ASP A 66 3.04 -10.81 1.30
CA ASP A 66 3.71 -10.58 2.57
C ASP A 66 3.34 -9.20 3.10
N ARG A 67 2.93 -9.16 4.37
CA ARG A 67 2.50 -7.95 5.06
C ARG A 67 3.03 -7.87 6.48
N LEU A 68 3.25 -6.64 6.93
CA LEU A 68 3.63 -6.30 8.29
C LEU A 68 2.61 -5.31 8.85
N TYR A 69 2.08 -5.60 10.03
CA TYR A 69 1.23 -4.68 10.78
C TYR A 69 2.07 -3.92 11.80
N THR A 70 1.87 -2.61 11.88
CA THR A 70 2.58 -1.72 12.79
C THR A 70 1.66 -0.59 13.25
N HIS A 71 2.17 0.27 14.14
CA HIS A 71 1.43 1.40 14.68
C HIS A 71 2.30 2.66 14.70
N LEU A 72 1.66 3.80 14.45
CA LEU A 72 2.24 5.10 14.74
C LEU A 72 2.21 5.38 16.25
N ASP A 73 3.03 6.33 16.69
CA ASP A 73 3.02 6.84 18.06
C ASP A 73 1.65 7.38 18.47
N THR A 74 0.90 7.94 17.51
CA THR A 74 -0.49 8.40 17.65
C THR A 74 -1.48 7.27 17.97
N GLY A 75 -1.10 6.02 17.74
CA GLY A 75 -1.95 4.84 17.92
C GLY A 75 -2.63 4.35 16.63
N ASP A 76 -2.43 5.04 15.51
CA ASP A 76 -2.98 4.65 14.22
C ASP A 76 -2.33 3.34 13.73
N SER A 77 -3.16 2.39 13.31
CA SER A 77 -2.69 1.13 12.74
C SER A 77 -2.32 1.29 11.26
N ILE A 78 -1.21 0.68 10.87
CA ILE A 78 -0.68 0.70 9.52
C ILE A 78 -0.37 -0.73 9.08
N ALA A 79 -0.74 -1.05 7.84
CA ALA A 79 -0.35 -2.29 7.18
C ALA A 79 0.62 -1.97 6.03
N ILE A 80 1.81 -2.59 6.05
CA ILE A 80 2.83 -2.43 5.02
C ILE A 80 2.90 -3.74 4.22
N TYR A 81 2.67 -3.64 2.92
CA TYR A 81 2.68 -4.73 1.97
C TYR A 81 3.90 -4.60 1.06
N ALA A 82 4.65 -5.69 0.87
CA ALA A 82 5.83 -5.69 0.01
C ALA A 82 5.62 -6.64 -1.18
N LEU A 83 5.52 -6.05 -2.37
CA LEU A 83 5.42 -6.72 -3.66
C LEU A 83 6.79 -6.76 -4.35
N ASP A 84 6.88 -7.38 -5.52
CA ASP A 84 8.16 -7.53 -6.24
C ASP A 84 8.70 -6.21 -6.83
N ASP A 85 7.83 -5.22 -7.09
CA ASP A 85 8.22 -3.93 -7.68
C ASP A 85 7.74 -2.69 -6.90
N ILE A 86 6.93 -2.87 -5.85
CA ILE A 86 6.35 -1.79 -5.06
C ILE A 86 6.14 -2.19 -3.59
N ILE A 87 6.23 -1.20 -2.71
CA ILE A 87 5.77 -1.27 -1.33
C ILE A 87 4.49 -0.43 -1.24
N ILE A 88 3.47 -0.98 -0.59
CA ILE A 88 2.19 -0.33 -0.39
C ILE A 88 1.95 -0.23 1.11
N GLU A 89 1.87 0.98 1.63
CA GLU A 89 1.52 1.26 3.01
C GLU A 89 0.06 1.73 3.05
N VAL A 90 -0.77 1.06 3.84
CA VAL A 90 -2.19 1.37 4.00
C VAL A 90 -2.46 1.77 5.44
N SER A 91 -3.03 2.95 5.60
CA SER A 91 -3.62 3.44 6.86
C SER A 91 -5.12 3.61 6.69
N GLN A 92 -5.83 4.04 7.74
CA GLN A 92 -7.26 4.35 7.63
C GLN A 92 -7.56 5.54 6.71
N THR A 93 -6.60 6.44 6.50
CA THR A 93 -6.85 7.73 5.84
C THR A 93 -6.09 7.90 4.52
N SER A 94 -5.14 7.02 4.23
CA SER A 94 -4.28 7.13 3.06
C SER A 94 -3.67 5.79 2.66
N VAL A 95 -3.26 5.73 1.40
CA VAL A 95 -2.33 4.71 0.90
C VAL A 95 -1.09 5.38 0.33
N MET A 96 0.09 4.93 0.76
CA MET A 96 1.36 5.35 0.20
C MET A 96 1.91 4.26 -0.71
N LEU A 97 2.25 4.67 -1.93
CA LEU A 97 2.78 3.83 -2.99
C LEU A 97 4.26 4.16 -3.15
N VAL A 98 5.13 3.19 -2.90
CA VAL A 98 6.59 3.37 -2.86
C VAL A 98 7.23 2.37 -3.82
N PRO A 99 7.69 2.81 -5.02
CA PRO A 99 8.44 1.93 -5.91
C PRO A 99 9.68 1.38 -5.20
N ILE A 100 10.01 0.10 -5.41
CA ILE A 100 11.15 -0.53 -4.72
C ILE A 100 12.48 0.17 -5.00
N THR A 101 12.60 0.81 -6.16
CA THR A 101 13.77 1.63 -6.52
C THR A 101 13.99 2.81 -5.57
N LEU A 102 12.98 3.18 -4.77
CA LEU A 102 13.02 4.25 -3.77
C LEU A 102 12.98 3.71 -2.33
N LEU A 103 13.30 2.42 -2.12
CA LEU A 103 13.33 1.81 -0.79
C LEU A 103 14.14 2.64 0.21
N THR A 104 15.37 3.04 -0.13
CA THR A 104 16.22 3.82 0.78
C THR A 104 15.55 5.11 1.24
N SER A 105 14.97 5.87 0.32
CA SER A 105 14.24 7.11 0.66
C SER A 105 13.03 6.85 1.55
N TYR A 106 12.35 5.72 1.38
CA TYR A 106 11.25 5.34 2.24
C TYR A 106 11.72 4.91 3.64
N LEU A 107 12.85 4.21 3.75
CA LEU A 107 13.43 3.88 5.05
C LEU A 107 13.83 5.13 5.85
N ASP A 108 14.36 6.15 5.16
CA ASP A 108 14.66 7.45 5.77
C ASP A 108 13.37 8.15 6.24
N LEU A 109 12.28 8.08 5.45
CA LEU A 109 10.97 8.61 5.86
C LEU A 109 10.41 7.91 7.10
N ILE A 110 10.57 6.59 7.23
CA ILE A 110 10.09 5.84 8.41
C ILE A 110 10.77 6.36 9.68
N ASP A 111 12.06 6.70 9.63
CA ASP A 111 12.79 7.25 10.78
C ASP A 111 12.20 8.60 11.24
N GLU A 112 11.58 9.36 10.34
CA GLU A 112 10.98 10.67 10.61
C GLU A 112 9.48 10.62 10.92
N SER A 113 8.80 9.51 10.62
CA SER A 113 7.34 9.42 10.58
C SER A 113 6.66 8.97 11.88
N GLY A 114 7.41 8.78 12.97
CA GLY A 114 6.84 8.43 14.28
C GLY A 114 6.28 7.01 14.37
N TYR A 115 6.92 6.06 13.68
CA TYR A 115 6.60 4.63 13.82
C TYR A 115 7.13 4.09 15.15
N ARG A 116 6.32 3.27 15.84
CA ARG A 116 6.74 2.62 17.09
C ARG A 116 7.80 1.53 16.86
N ASP A 117 7.66 0.82 15.74
CA ASP A 117 8.43 -0.38 15.42
C ASP A 117 9.42 -0.16 14.26
N THR A 118 10.00 1.03 14.16
CA THR A 118 10.88 1.47 13.05
C THR A 118 11.93 0.42 12.65
N GLU A 119 12.70 -0.09 13.60
CA GLU A 119 13.76 -1.08 13.31
C GLU A 119 13.19 -2.42 12.81
N ILE A 120 12.01 -2.83 13.27
CA ILE A 120 11.34 -4.04 12.81
C ILE A 120 10.91 -3.86 11.35
N ILE A 121 10.29 -2.72 11.03
CA ILE A 121 9.85 -2.39 9.67
C ILE A 121 11.05 -2.38 8.72
N LYS A 122 12.13 -1.66 9.08
CA LYS A 122 13.33 -1.54 8.23
C LYS A 122 13.97 -2.90 7.96
N ASN A 123 14.10 -3.74 8.99
CA ASN A 123 14.68 -5.06 8.84
C ASN A 123 13.78 -5.99 8.02
N TRP A 124 12.47 -5.93 8.21
CA TRP A 124 11.52 -6.72 7.44
C TRP A 124 11.55 -6.35 5.95
N LEU A 125 11.54 -5.06 5.62
CA LEU A 125 11.60 -4.57 4.23
C LEU A 125 12.91 -4.95 3.54
N LYS A 126 14.06 -4.74 4.18
CA LYS A 126 15.37 -5.12 3.61
C LYS A 126 15.42 -6.62 3.30
N ASN A 127 15.03 -7.45 4.26
CA ASN A 127 15.00 -8.90 4.07
C ASN A 127 14.02 -9.36 2.98
N ARG A 128 12.95 -8.60 2.71
CA ARG A 128 11.95 -8.96 1.71
C ARG A 128 12.34 -8.54 0.30
N VAL A 129 12.99 -7.38 0.17
CA VAL A 129 13.40 -6.81 -1.12
C VAL A 129 14.72 -7.41 -1.62
N GLU A 130 15.61 -7.85 -0.72
CA GLU A 130 16.89 -8.49 -1.07
C GLU A 130 16.77 -9.99 -1.43
N ARG A 131 15.57 -10.56 -1.38
CA ARG A 131 15.27 -11.97 -1.75
C ARG A 131 14.90 -12.10 -3.22
#